data_AF-A0A392W8B8-F1
#
_entry.id   AF-A0A392W8B8-F1
#
_cell.length_a   1.000
_cell.length_b   1.000
_cell.length_c   1.000
_cell.angle_alpha   90.00
_cell.angle_beta   90.00
_cell.angle_gamma   90.00
#
_symmetry.space_group_name_H-M   'P 1'
#
loop_
_entity.id
_entity.type
_entity.pdbx_description
1 polymer ?
#
loop_
_entity_poly.entity_id
_entity_poly.type
_entity_poly.pdbx_seq_one_letter_code
_entity_poly.pdbx_strand_id
1 'polypeptide(L)' 'MDKEGGNVTRPPLLTNSNYDYWKSRMIAFLMSVDRRTWKAVLKGWDHPK' A
#
# COMPACT_ATOMS: atom_id res chain seq x y z
N MET A 1 4.25 19.14 -11.43
CA MET A 1 4.92 18.25 -10.46
C MET A 1 3.87 17.87 -9.43
N ASP A 2 3.10 16.85 -9.78
CA ASP A 2 1.81 16.58 -9.17
C ASP A 2 1.95 15.86 -7.83
N LYS A 3 1.87 16.67 -6.76
CA LYS A 3 0.94 16.52 -5.63
C LYS A 3 0.50 15.09 -5.25
N GLU A 4 1.41 14.17 -4.95
CA GLU A 4 1.12 13.01 -4.08
C GLU A 4 0.98 13.44 -2.60
N GLY A 5 0.24 14.53 -2.37
CA GLY A 5 -0.04 15.07 -1.05
C GLY A 5 -1.16 14.30 -0.35
N GLY A 6 -0.80 13.52 0.66
CA GLY A 6 -1.66 13.19 1.80
C GLY A 6 -2.71 12.09 1.63
N ASN A 7 -3.18 11.81 0.42
CA ASN A 7 -4.34 10.92 0.25
C ASN A 7 -4.00 9.45 0.54
N VAL A 8 -4.71 8.82 1.48
CA VAL A 8 -4.60 7.40 1.85
C VAL A 8 -5.59 6.51 1.09
N THR A 9 -6.34 7.09 0.15
CA THR A 9 -7.30 6.37 -0.72
C THR A 9 -6.73 6.00 -2.07
N ARG A 10 -5.50 6.44 -2.39
CA ARG A 10 -4.80 6.11 -3.63
C ARG A 10 -3.47 5.44 -3.31
N PRO A 11 -3.10 4.35 -4.01
CA PRO A 11 -1.80 3.73 -3.84
C PRO A 11 -0.69 4.69 -4.28
N PRO A 12 0.42 4.78 -3.52
CA PRO A 12 1.57 5.60 -3.90
C PRO A 12 2.27 5.03 -5.13
N LEU A 13 2.81 5.89 -5.99
CA LEU A 13 3.61 5.48 -7.14
C LEU A 13 5.01 5.02 -6.70
N LEU A 14 5.40 3.81 -7.09
CA LEU A 14 6.77 3.33 -6.89
C LEU A 14 7.66 3.90 -7.99
N THR A 15 8.76 4.52 -7.57
CA THR A 15 9.83 5.01 -8.45
C THR A 15 11.16 4.45 -7.98
N ASN A 16 12.23 4.68 -8.74
CA ASN A 16 13.55 4.11 -8.44
C ASN A 16 14.20 4.67 -7.16
N SER A 17 13.73 5.80 -6.62
CA SER A 17 14.38 6.50 -5.50
C SER A 17 13.51 6.67 -4.25
N ASN A 18 12.23 6.29 -4.28
CA ASN A 18 11.28 6.59 -3.19
C ASN A 18 10.86 5.36 -2.38
N TYR A 19 11.59 4.25 -2.44
CA TYR A 19 11.13 2.97 -1.88
C TYR A 19 10.74 3.05 -0.39
N ASP A 20 11.52 3.71 0.47
CA ASP A 20 11.21 3.79 1.91
C ASP A 20 9.93 4.57 2.20
N TYR A 21 9.74 5.68 1.48
CA TYR A 21 8.51 6.48 1.53
C TYR A 21 7.32 5.70 0.97
N TRP A 22 7.51 5.10 -0.20
CA TRP A 22 6.51 4.28 -0.89
C TRP A 22 6.04 3.12 -0.02
N LYS A 23 6.98 2.39 0.59
CA LYS A 23 6.71 1.25 1.46
C LYS A 23 5.85 1.66 2.64
N SER A 24 6.22 2.75 3.32
CA SER A 24 5.48 3.27 4.48
C SER A 24 4.05 3.68 4.10
N ARG A 25 3.88 4.35 2.96
CA ARG A 25 2.56 4.76 2.44
C ARG A 25 1.73 3.58 1.95
N MET A 26 2.35 2.59 1.31
CA MET A 26 1.67 1.39 0.82
C MET A 26 1.14 0.53 1.98
N ILE A 27 1.93 0.37 3.05
CA ILE A 27 1.47 -0.31 4.27
C ILE A 27 0.24 0.41 4.84
N ALA A 28 0.28 1.73 4.95
CA ALA A 28 -0.86 2.53 5.46
C ALA A 28 -2.09 2.43 4.55
N PHE A 29 -1.91 2.44 3.23
CA PHE A 29 -2.97 2.26 2.24
C PHE A 29 -3.63 0.88 2.34
N LEU A 30 -2.85 -0.21 2.42
CA LEU A 30 -3.41 -1.56 2.53
C LEU A 30 -4.15 -1.75 3.85
N MET A 31 -3.63 -1.19 4.94
CA MET A 31 -4.29 -1.20 6.25
C MET A 31 -5.56 -0.36 6.29
N SER A 32 -5.66 0.72 5.51
CA SER A 32 -6.89 1.53 5.41
C SER A 32 -7.98 0.86 4.58
N VAL A 33 -7.61 0.01 3.60
CA VAL A 33 -8.56 -0.80 2.82
C VAL A 33 -9.16 -1.90 3.69
N ASP A 34 -8.32 -2.79 4.24
CA ASP A 34 -8.74 -3.79 5.21
C ASP A 34 -7.52 -4.49 5.82
N ARG A 35 -7.61 -4.86 7.11
CA ARG A 35 -6.53 -5.57 7.80
C ARG A 35 -6.25 -6.95 7.19
N ARG A 36 -7.24 -7.62 6.59
CA ARG A 36 -7.03 -8.92 5.91
C ARG A 36 -6.26 -8.73 4.62
N THR A 37 -6.43 -7.61 3.92
CA THR A 37 -5.64 -7.25 2.72
C THR A 37 -4.16 -7.16 3.05
N TRP A 38 -3.77 -6.44 4.11
CA TRP A 38 -2.35 -6.40 4.52
C TRP A 38 -1.84 -7.78 4.97
N LYS A 39 -2.66 -8.55 5.69
CA LYS A 39 -2.29 -9.90 6.12
C LYS A 39 -2.07 -10.86 4.95
N ALA A 40 -2.82 -10.71 3.86
CA ALA A 40 -2.65 -11.48 2.63
C ALA A 40 -1.31 -11.17 1.94
N VAL A 41 -0.83 -9.93 1.99
CA VAL A 41 0.51 -9.57 1.49
C VAL A 41 1.61 -10.22 2.33
N LEU A 42 1.45 -10.25 3.66
CA LEU A 42 2.46 -10.84 4.56
C LEU A 42 2.50 -12.36 4.55
N LYS A 43 1.33 -13.02 4.44
CA LYS A 43 1.20 -14.48 4.64
C LYS A 43 0.90 -15.24 3.36
N GLY A 44 0.71 -14.54 2.23
CA GLY A 44 0.08 -15.11 1.05
C GLY A 44 -1.44 -15.00 1.13
N TRP A 45 -2.08 -14.86 -0.02
CA TRP A 45 -3.52 -14.87 -0.15
C TRP A 45 -4.01 -16.28 -0.52
N ASP A 46 -4.92 -16.83 0.28
CA ASP A 46 -5.65 -18.04 -0.08
C ASP A 46 -6.93 -17.67 -0.82
N HIS A 47 -7.09 -18.20 -2.04
CA HIS A 47 -8.29 -17.98 -2.83
C HIS A 47 -9.50 -18.61 -2.13
N PRO A 48 -10.61 -17.87 -1.93
CA PRO A 48 -11.84 -18.46 -1.44
C PRO A 48 -12.36 -19.48 -2.46
N LYS A 49 -12.64 -20.71 -2.01
CA LYS A 49 -13.22 -21.77 -2.84
C LYS A 49 -14.68 -21.50 -3.17
#